data_AF-A0A6B2LVY5-F1
#
_entry.id   AF-A0A6B2LVY5-F1
#
_cell.length_a   1.000
_cell.length_b   1.000
_cell.length_c   1.000
_cell.angle_alpha   90.00
_cell.angle_beta   90.00
_cell.angle_gamma   90.00
#
_symmetry.space_group_name_H-M   'P 1'
#
loop_
_entity.id
_entity.type
_entity.pdbx_description
1 polymer ?
#
loop_
_entity_poly.entity_id
_entity_poly.type
_entity_poly.pdbx_seq_one_letter_code
_entity_poly.pdbx_strand_id
1 'polypeptide(L)'
;MKSPTINVNLVDEVTGSCPLIAASQSTGQERSNILKMLLNAPGIDINQQDKDGHTALIFACIFGDLEVAQLLISAGADVNL
;
A
#
# COMPACT_ATOMS: atom_id res chain seq x y z
N MET A 1 -7.10 24.42 -11.69
CA MET A 1 -8.05 23.98 -10.65
C MET A 1 -7.24 23.33 -9.56
N LYS A 2 -7.34 23.79 -8.30
CA LYS A 2 -6.71 23.06 -7.19
C LYS A 2 -7.52 21.77 -7.03
N SER A 3 -6.96 20.66 -7.46
CA SER A 3 -7.47 19.35 -7.06
C SER A 3 -7.59 19.37 -5.53
N PRO A 4 -8.69 18.93 -4.90
CA PRO A 4 -8.65 18.66 -3.47
C PRO A 4 -7.41 17.79 -3.26
N THR A 5 -6.49 18.24 -2.42
CA THR A 5 -5.21 17.55 -2.19
C THR A 5 -5.54 16.22 -1.54
N ILE A 6 -5.77 15.20 -2.36
CA ILE A 6 -6.00 13.83 -1.91
C ILE A 6 -4.77 13.44 -1.10
N ASN A 7 -4.96 13.16 0.18
CA ASN A 7 -3.91 12.54 0.98
C ASN A 7 -3.93 11.04 0.67
N VAL A 8 -2.98 10.60 -0.16
CA VAL A 8 -2.86 9.18 -0.57
C VAL A 8 -2.49 8.26 0.61
N ASN A 9 -1.99 8.82 1.71
CA ASN A 9 -1.62 8.09 2.93
C ASN A 9 -2.70 8.18 4.02
N LEU A 10 -3.92 8.67 3.71
CA LEU A 10 -4.99 8.74 4.69
C LEU A 10 -5.27 7.33 5.27
N VAL A 11 -5.33 7.23 6.59
CA VAL A 11 -5.57 5.96 7.28
C VAL A 11 -7.02 5.85 7.73
N ASP A 12 -7.57 4.64 7.68
CA ASP A 12 -8.82 4.30 8.35
C ASP A 12 -8.68 4.46 9.87
N GLU A 13 -9.65 5.10 10.51
CA GLU A 13 -9.59 5.43 11.94
C GLU A 13 -9.66 4.20 12.85
N VAL A 14 -10.21 3.08 12.36
CA VAL A 14 -10.38 1.87 13.15
C VAL A 14 -9.11 1.04 13.13
N THR A 15 -8.59 0.75 11.94
CA THR A 15 -7.47 -0.18 11.71
C THR A 15 -6.13 0.52 11.52
N GLY A 16 -6.12 1.79 11.12
CA GLY A 16 -4.90 2.46 10.65
C GLY A 16 -4.52 2.09 9.21
N SER A 17 -5.34 1.31 8.50
CA SER A 17 -5.05 0.88 7.14
C SER A 17 -5.11 2.06 6.17
N CYS A 18 -4.06 2.27 5.39
CA CYS A 18 -4.03 3.25 4.29
C CYS A 18 -4.41 2.59 2.95
N PRO A 19 -4.69 3.36 1.88
CA PRO A 19 -5.02 2.81 0.56
C PRO A 19 -4.03 1.77 0.05
N LEU A 20 -2.72 1.95 0.30
CA LEU A 20 -1.70 1.00 -0.13
C LEU A 20 -1.81 -0.34 0.61
N ILE A 21 -2.00 -0.31 1.93
CA ILE A 21 -2.24 -1.50 2.75
C ILE A 21 -3.53 -2.20 2.31
N ALA A 22 -4.62 -1.46 2.14
CA ALA A 22 -5.91 -2.01 1.70
C ALA A 22 -5.81 -2.67 0.31
N ALA A 23 -5.07 -2.08 -0.62
CA ALA A 23 -4.83 -2.65 -1.95
C ALA A 23 -4.04 -3.97 -1.85
N SER A 24 -3.03 -4.06 -0.98
CA SER A 24 -2.29 -5.31 -0.74
C SER A 24 -3.14 -6.43 -0.14
N GLN A 25 -4.16 -6.10 0.64
CA GLN A 25 -5.10 -7.08 1.21
C GLN A 25 -6.22 -7.49 0.25
N SER A 26 -6.45 -6.72 -0.81
CA SER A 26 -7.54 -6.98 -1.73
C SER A 26 -7.27 -8.21 -2.61
N THR A 27 -8.35 -8.77 -3.17
CA THR A 27 -8.29 -9.79 -4.22
C THR A 27 -9.04 -9.28 -5.43
N GLY A 28 -8.52 -9.49 -6.63
CA GLY A 28 -9.16 -9.05 -7.86
C GLY A 28 -8.19 -8.74 -8.99
N GLN A 29 -8.70 -8.73 -10.22
CA GLN A 29 -7.91 -8.56 -11.46
C GLN A 29 -7.22 -7.18 -11.51
N GLU A 30 -7.86 -6.13 -10.99
CA GLU A 30 -7.34 -4.76 -11.04
C GLU A 30 -6.36 -4.41 -9.90
N ARG A 31 -6.10 -5.33 -8.97
CA ARG A 31 -5.26 -5.06 -7.80
C ARG A 31 -3.87 -4.56 -8.18
N SER A 32 -3.20 -5.22 -9.14
CA SER A 32 -1.88 -4.81 -9.60
C SER A 32 -1.89 -3.41 -10.25
N ASN A 33 -2.98 -3.05 -10.95
CA ASN A 33 -3.13 -1.72 -11.54
C ASN A 33 -3.37 -0.64 -10.48
N ILE A 34 -4.19 -0.93 -9.47
CA ILE A 34 -4.43 -0.05 -8.32
C ILE A 34 -3.13 0.18 -7.55
N LEU A 35 -2.39 -0.88 -7.23
CA LEU A 35 -1.09 -0.75 -6.55
C LEU A 35 -0.11 0.11 -7.35
N LYS A 36 0.01 -0.13 -8.66
CA LYS A 36 0.84 0.71 -9.54
C LYS A 36 0.39 2.17 -9.55
N MET A 37 -0.92 2.43 -9.57
CA MET A 37 -1.44 3.80 -9.49
C MET A 37 -1.06 4.48 -8.17
N LEU A 38 -1.23 3.80 -7.04
CA LEU A 38 -0.92 4.34 -5.72
C LEU A 38 0.58 4.56 -5.52
N LEU A 39 1.42 3.62 -5.94
CA LEU A 39 2.88 3.71 -5.85
C LEU A 39 3.46 4.84 -6.73
N ASN A 40 2.76 5.25 -7.78
CA ASN A 40 3.14 6.39 -8.61
C ASN A 40 2.54 7.73 -8.12
N ALA A 41 1.75 7.72 -7.04
CA ALA A 41 1.13 8.93 -6.53
C ALA A 41 2.18 9.82 -5.82
N PRO A 42 2.18 11.15 -6.07
CA PRO A 42 3.09 12.05 -5.37
C PRO A 42 2.89 12.01 -3.85
N GLY A 43 4.00 11.84 -3.12
CA GLY A 43 3.98 11.84 -1.66
C GLY A 43 3.48 10.54 -1.01
N ILE A 44 3.39 9.44 -1.77
CA ILE A 44 3.10 8.12 -1.21
C ILE A 44 4.14 7.73 -0.15
N ASP A 45 3.66 7.30 1.01
CA ASP A 45 4.47 6.65 2.03
C ASP A 45 4.28 5.13 1.89
N ILE A 46 5.25 4.48 1.25
CA ILE A 46 5.22 3.04 0.97
C ILE A 46 5.31 2.21 2.26
N ASN A 47 5.90 2.79 3.31
CA ASN A 47 6.22 2.13 4.56
C ASN A 47 5.23 2.46 5.68
N GLN A 48 4.09 3.09 5.34
CA GLN A 48 3.02 3.33 6.30
C GLN A 48 2.62 2.01 6.98
N GLN A 49 2.54 2.04 8.31
CA GLN A 49 2.08 0.93 9.13
C GLN A 49 0.62 1.16 9.54
N ASP A 50 -0.14 0.08 9.62
CA ASP A 50 -1.42 0.07 10.34
C ASP A 50 -1.19 0.06 11.86
N LYS A 51 -2.28 -0.01 12.66
CA LYS A 51 -2.18 0.00 14.12
C LYS A 51 -1.50 -1.22 14.72
N ASP A 52 -1.41 -2.32 13.97
CA ASP A 52 -0.74 -3.55 14.39
C ASP A 52 0.74 -3.56 13.94
N GLY A 53 1.20 -2.51 13.25
CA GLY A 53 2.56 -2.40 12.73
C GLY A 53 2.75 -3.04 11.36
N HIS A 54 1.69 -3.51 10.70
CA HIS A 54 1.81 -4.14 9.40
C HIS A 54 1.92 -3.12 8.27
N THR A 55 2.89 -3.33 7.38
CA THR A 55 3.05 -2.59 6.13
C THR A 55 2.32 -3.29 4.99
N ALA A 56 2.17 -2.60 3.85
CA ALA A 56 1.67 -3.20 2.62
C ALA A 56 2.48 -4.44 2.19
N LEU A 57 3.79 -4.44 2.47
CA LEU A 57 4.69 -5.57 2.18
C LEU A 57 4.43 -6.75 3.12
N ILE A 58 4.20 -6.49 4.42
CA ILE A 58 3.86 -7.55 5.37
C ILE A 58 2.58 -8.29 4.92
N PHE A 59 1.54 -7.57 4.50
CA PHE A 59 0.32 -8.20 3.98
C PHE A 59 0.57 -9.03 2.71
N ALA A 60 1.37 -8.52 1.77
CA ALA A 60 1.75 -9.28 0.58
C ALA A 60 2.42 -10.61 0.96
N CYS A 61 3.31 -10.60 1.95
CA CYS A 61 3.95 -11.80 2.48
C CYS A 61 2.97 -12.74 3.20
N ILE A 62 2.07 -12.21 4.03
CA ILE A 62 1.03 -12.99 4.73
C ILE A 62 0.15 -13.76 3.74
N PHE A 63 -0.24 -13.12 2.64
CA PHE A 63 -1.06 -13.75 1.60
C PHE A 63 -0.27 -14.59 0.58
N GLY A 64 1.06 -14.65 0.71
CA GLY A 64 1.93 -15.39 -0.21
C GLY A 64 1.96 -14.79 -1.62
N ASP A 65 1.74 -13.48 -1.73
CA ASP A 65 1.57 -12.78 -3.00
C ASP A 65 2.88 -12.29 -3.58
N LEU A 66 3.54 -13.17 -4.35
CA LEU A 66 4.84 -12.89 -4.93
C LEU A 66 4.83 -11.67 -5.87
N GLU A 67 3.78 -11.48 -6.66
CA GLU A 67 3.69 -10.36 -7.61
C GLU A 67 3.62 -9.03 -6.87
N VAL A 68 2.75 -8.93 -5.86
CA VAL A 68 2.61 -7.71 -5.05
C VAL A 68 3.87 -7.44 -4.23
N ALA A 69 4.46 -8.48 -3.62
CA ALA A 69 5.71 -8.33 -2.87
C ALA A 69 6.84 -7.80 -3.76
N GLN A 70 6.99 -8.35 -4.97
CA GLN A 70 7.99 -7.88 -5.93
C GLN A 70 7.72 -6.43 -6.36
N LEU A 71 6.46 -6.06 -6.59
CA LEU A 71 6.07 -4.70 -6.95
C LEU A 71 6.44 -3.70 -5.85
N LEU A 72 6.11 -4.00 -4.60
CA LEU A 72 6.39 -3.15 -3.43
C LEU A 72 7.90 -3.02 -3.16
N ILE A 73 8.65 -4.12 -3.21
CA ILE A 73 10.11 -4.11 -3.06
C ILE A 73 10.76 -3.28 -4.18
N SER A 74 10.30 -3.44 -5.42
CA SER A 74 10.83 -2.68 -6.56
C SER A 74 10.52 -1.19 -6.45
N ALA A 75 9.44 -0.83 -5.74
CA ALA A 75 9.09 0.56 -5.44
C ALA A 75 9.84 1.14 -4.23
N GLY A 76 10.66 0.34 -3.53
CA GLY A 76 11.49 0.79 -2.41
C GLY A 76 10.87 0.57 -1.02
N ALA A 77 9.91 -0.35 -0.88
CA ALA A 77 9.45 -0.78 0.44
C ALA A 77 10.62 -1.29 1.30
N ASP A 78 10.68 -0.90 2.56
CA ASP A 78 11.69 -1.40 3.49
C ASP A 78 11.32 -2.82 3.95
N VAL A 79 12.21 -3.76 3.66
CA VAL A 79 12.03 -5.18 3.97
C VAL A 79 12.27 -5.51 5.45
N ASN A 80 12.72 -4.54 6.25
CA ASN A 80 13.04 -4.72 7.67
C ASN A 80 12.02 -4.07 8.62
N LEU A 81 10.91 -3.55 8.10
CA LEU A 81 9.80 -3.00 8.88
C LEU A 81 8.74 -4.05 9.22
#